data_AF-A0A6I4M790-F1
#
_entry.id   AF-A0A6I4M790-F1
#
_cell.length_a   1.000
_cell.length_b   1.000
_cell.length_c   1.000
_cell.angle_alpha   90.00
_cell.angle_beta   90.00
_cell.angle_gamma   90.00
#
_symmetry.space_group_name_H-M   'P 1'
#
loop_
_entity.id
_entity.type
_entity.pdbx_description
1 polymer ?
#
loop_
_entity_poly.entity_id
_entity_poly.type
_entity_poly.pdbx_seq_one_letter_code
_entity_poly.pdbx_strand_id
1 'polypeptide(L)'
;MTLGIRYAARSDVGMLREGNEDSAYAGAHLLAVADGMGGHVGGEIASAAAIDALRGLDKDLPASELLAALEHTVKTANDNLHRIVESDPALQGMGTTLTAMLWAGNQVALVHIGDSRAYLLRDGSLFQITHDHTLVQSLVDEGRISPDEAATHPQRSLLLRALDGRGEVDPDLSLREANVGDRYLLCSDGLSGVVTAETIFQVLTDVDEPEQAVRQLIDLANRGGGPDNITCVVADVVDLERHPPTGGPGHAVGAAANAAPPEPPGGGTGPNVTVADTPAGRAAQLRDTMPQPPVAVDEMPPPAPMPMQEPMARPPGAMPQGMQEQMAAPQRRRGGGARRWTWLIVVAGVVVVAVVAGGFVLVQNVRNGYYVGAEDGKVVLYRGTTQKVPGISLSRKADKQPNPPILLADLPTDLREQVKATYSVDGPSALNELKNRVCKYVLTEESGKVVVVKGQGRRDCEQKKVTNSDIPLSELPTSDATAVTKGGLAFVGQQEAEAKLRELGDHRDACKASNPTIEDCPSDGGSHR
;
A
#
# COMPACT_ATOMS: atom_id res chain seq x y z
N MET A 1 -0.50 -38.84 -23.23
CA MET A 1 0.30 -37.61 -23.28
C MET A 1 0.77 -37.35 -21.86
N THR A 2 2.07 -37.52 -21.62
CA THR A 2 2.72 -37.16 -20.37
C THR A 2 3.10 -35.69 -20.45
N LEU A 3 2.48 -34.86 -19.63
CA LEU A 3 2.77 -33.44 -19.56
C LEU A 3 3.94 -33.18 -18.62
N GLY A 4 4.72 -32.17 -18.93
CA GLY A 4 5.72 -31.62 -18.04
C GLY A 4 6.04 -30.19 -18.41
N ILE A 5 7.00 -29.59 -17.71
CA ILE A 5 7.33 -28.18 -17.87
C ILE A 5 8.80 -27.99 -18.25
N ARG A 6 9.04 -27.07 -19.18
CA ARG A 6 10.36 -26.47 -19.41
C ARG A 6 10.37 -25.11 -18.73
N TYR A 7 11.34 -24.87 -17.85
CA TYR A 7 11.32 -23.68 -17.00
C TYR A 7 12.69 -22.99 -16.93
N ALA A 8 12.65 -21.71 -16.58
CA ALA A 8 13.81 -20.95 -16.16
C ALA A 8 13.43 -20.01 -15.02
N ALA A 9 14.33 -19.84 -14.07
CA ALA A 9 14.19 -18.89 -12.97
C ALA A 9 15.38 -17.93 -12.97
N ARG A 10 15.13 -16.66 -12.67
CA ARG A 10 16.18 -15.68 -12.46
C ARG A 10 15.72 -14.64 -11.45
N SER A 11 16.68 -14.16 -10.67
CA SER A 11 16.48 -13.09 -9.69
C SER A 11 17.63 -12.09 -9.81
N ASP A 12 17.32 -10.81 -9.64
CA ASP A 12 18.23 -9.68 -9.76
C ASP A 12 17.98 -8.70 -8.61
N VAL A 13 19.06 -8.11 -8.06
CA VAL A 13 18.96 -7.16 -6.95
C VAL A 13 18.21 -5.88 -7.37
N GLY A 14 18.19 -5.57 -8.66
CA GLY A 14 17.75 -4.26 -9.14
C GLY A 14 18.85 -3.21 -9.01
N MET A 15 18.46 -1.94 -9.15
CA MET A 15 19.38 -0.81 -9.23
C MET A 15 19.43 0.02 -7.95
N LEU A 16 18.39 -0.06 -7.10
CA LEU A 16 18.26 0.79 -5.90
C LEU A 16 18.43 0.04 -4.57
N ARG A 17 18.34 -1.30 -4.56
CA ARG A 17 18.48 -2.11 -3.33
C ARG A 17 19.93 -2.51 -3.10
N GLU A 18 20.33 -2.67 -1.84
CA GLU A 18 21.69 -3.13 -1.47
C GLU A 18 21.84 -4.65 -1.45
N GLY A 19 20.73 -5.38 -1.30
CA GLY A 19 20.67 -6.83 -1.21
C GLY A 19 19.43 -7.39 -1.90
N ASN A 20 19.37 -8.71 -2.03
CA ASN A 20 18.24 -9.40 -2.64
C ASN A 20 17.45 -10.15 -1.57
N GLU A 21 16.25 -9.67 -1.29
CA GLU A 21 15.31 -10.27 -0.33
C GLU A 21 14.31 -11.20 -1.04
N ASP A 22 14.29 -11.26 -2.37
CA ASP A 22 13.50 -12.23 -3.10
C ASP A 22 14.14 -13.61 -3.09
N SER A 23 13.29 -14.63 -3.14
CA SER A 23 13.67 -16.02 -3.36
C SER A 23 12.74 -16.67 -4.38
N ALA A 24 13.27 -17.57 -5.20
CA ALA A 24 12.44 -18.40 -6.06
C ALA A 24 13.02 -19.81 -6.23
N TYR A 25 12.16 -20.74 -6.62
CA TYR A 25 12.51 -22.11 -6.96
C TYR A 25 11.82 -22.54 -8.24
N ALA A 26 12.55 -23.26 -9.09
CA ALA A 26 11.98 -23.88 -10.27
C ALA A 26 12.51 -25.31 -10.42
N GLY A 27 11.56 -26.25 -10.43
CA GLY A 27 11.75 -27.69 -10.54
C GLY A 27 10.76 -28.32 -11.52
N ALA A 28 10.83 -29.65 -11.63
CA ALA A 28 10.03 -30.40 -12.62
C ALA A 28 8.53 -30.43 -12.30
N HIS A 29 8.20 -30.28 -11.02
CA HIS A 29 6.83 -30.31 -10.49
C HIS A 29 6.46 -29.03 -9.75
N LEU A 30 7.43 -28.24 -9.27
CA LEU A 30 7.19 -27.07 -8.43
C LEU A 30 7.84 -25.80 -9.00
N LEU A 31 7.05 -24.73 -9.09
CA LEU A 31 7.54 -23.37 -9.29
C LEU A 31 7.11 -22.52 -8.10
N ALA A 32 7.98 -21.65 -7.59
CA ALA A 32 7.64 -20.77 -6.48
C ALA A 32 8.43 -19.46 -6.55
N VAL A 33 7.79 -18.35 -6.16
CA VAL A 33 8.38 -17.02 -5.94
C VAL A 33 7.91 -16.51 -4.59
N ALA A 34 8.84 -15.93 -3.83
CA ALA A 34 8.60 -15.31 -2.54
C ALA A 34 9.37 -14.00 -2.48
N ASP A 35 8.66 -12.89 -2.28
CA ASP A 35 9.22 -11.56 -2.11
C ASP A 35 9.37 -11.28 -0.61
N GLY A 36 10.61 -11.12 -0.15
CA GLY A 36 10.94 -10.96 1.26
C GLY A 36 10.84 -9.51 1.70
N MET A 37 10.15 -9.26 2.81
CA MET A 37 10.08 -7.94 3.41
C MET A 37 10.53 -7.97 4.88
N GLY A 38 11.21 -6.92 5.29
CA GLY A 38 11.68 -6.75 6.65
C GLY A 38 12.68 -5.61 6.73
N GLY A 39 13.03 -5.16 7.94
CA GLY A 39 14.13 -4.21 8.14
C GLY A 39 15.50 -4.84 7.81
N HIS A 40 16.56 -4.36 8.46
CA HIS A 40 17.97 -4.55 8.10
C HIS A 40 18.45 -5.95 7.58
N VAL A 41 17.77 -7.08 7.88
CA VAL A 41 18.05 -8.44 7.31
C VAL A 41 16.80 -9.38 7.29
N GLY A 42 15.59 -8.86 7.51
CA GLY A 42 14.43 -9.72 7.78
C GLY A 42 13.87 -10.43 6.55
N GLY A 43 13.84 -9.73 5.40
CA GLY A 43 13.20 -10.22 4.19
C GLY A 43 13.91 -11.42 3.58
N GLU A 44 15.25 -11.38 3.49
CA GLU A 44 16.06 -12.46 2.91
C GLU A 44 15.86 -13.81 3.64
N ILE A 45 15.74 -13.77 4.97
CA ILE A 45 15.53 -14.97 5.80
C ILE A 45 14.10 -15.49 5.59
N ALA A 46 13.12 -14.58 5.56
CA ALA A 46 11.73 -14.95 5.43
C ALA A 46 11.42 -15.63 4.09
N SER A 47 11.84 -15.01 2.97
CA SER A 47 11.61 -15.57 1.63
C SER A 47 12.37 -16.89 1.42
N ALA A 48 13.61 -16.98 1.91
CA ALA A 48 14.41 -18.20 1.78
C ALA A 48 13.80 -19.36 2.57
N ALA A 49 13.33 -19.10 3.80
CA ALA A 49 12.66 -20.12 4.62
C ALA A 49 11.35 -20.61 4.00
N ALA A 50 10.57 -19.72 3.38
CA ALA A 50 9.35 -20.09 2.67
C ALA A 50 9.65 -20.99 1.46
N ILE A 51 10.62 -20.61 0.62
CA ILE A 51 11.00 -21.42 -0.54
C ILE A 51 11.61 -22.78 -0.14
N ASP A 52 12.42 -22.82 0.91
CA ASP A 52 13.01 -24.07 1.40
C ASP A 52 11.95 -25.06 1.90
N ALA A 53 10.92 -24.57 2.61
CA ALA A 53 9.80 -25.39 3.04
C ALA A 53 9.05 -26.03 1.86
N LEU A 54 8.90 -25.31 0.74
CA LEU A 54 8.21 -25.81 -0.44
C LEU A 54 9.04 -26.79 -1.27
N ARG A 55 10.38 -26.70 -1.25
CA ARG A 55 11.28 -27.51 -2.09
C ARG A 55 11.01 -29.03 -2.01
N GLY A 56 10.59 -29.53 -0.84
CA GLY A 56 10.24 -30.94 -0.64
C GLY A 56 9.00 -31.43 -1.40
N LEU A 57 8.25 -30.51 -2.02
CA LEU A 57 7.11 -30.80 -2.89
C LEU A 57 7.51 -31.01 -4.36
N ASP A 58 8.76 -30.75 -4.77
CA ASP A 58 9.22 -31.00 -6.14
C ASP A 58 9.42 -32.50 -6.42
N LYS A 59 8.31 -33.23 -6.43
CA LYS A 59 8.24 -34.67 -6.62
C LYS A 59 6.89 -35.04 -7.21
N ASP A 60 6.80 -36.24 -7.76
CA ASP A 60 5.54 -36.76 -8.27
C ASP A 60 4.55 -37.00 -7.12
N LEU A 61 3.41 -36.33 -7.20
CA LEU A 61 2.31 -36.39 -6.23
C LEU A 61 1.01 -36.70 -6.96
N PRO A 62 0.08 -37.45 -6.36
CA PRO A 62 -1.23 -37.65 -6.96
C PRO A 62 -2.01 -36.35 -6.95
N ALA A 63 -2.78 -36.11 -8.01
CA ALA A 63 -3.47 -34.84 -8.22
C ALA A 63 -4.46 -34.47 -7.10
N SER A 64 -5.04 -35.48 -6.44
CA SER A 64 -5.93 -35.30 -5.27
C SER A 64 -5.24 -34.75 -4.02
N GLU A 65 -3.91 -34.84 -3.92
CA GLU A 65 -3.15 -34.40 -2.75
C GLU A 65 -2.55 -33.00 -2.93
N LEU A 66 -2.54 -32.44 -4.15
CA LEU A 66 -1.83 -31.20 -4.45
C LEU A 66 -2.22 -30.02 -3.55
N LEU A 67 -3.53 -29.74 -3.43
CA LEU A 67 -4.02 -28.62 -2.62
C LEU A 67 -3.68 -28.80 -1.14
N ALA A 68 -3.91 -30.01 -0.60
CA ALA A 68 -3.62 -30.32 0.80
C ALA A 68 -2.10 -30.25 1.09
N ALA A 69 -1.27 -30.70 0.15
CA ALA A 69 0.18 -30.63 0.27
C ALA A 69 0.67 -29.17 0.30
N LEU A 70 0.15 -28.31 -0.59
CA LEU A 70 0.46 -26.88 -0.59
C LEU A 70 -0.02 -26.20 0.69
N GLU A 71 -1.29 -26.37 1.07
CA GLU A 71 -1.87 -25.78 2.28
C GLU A 71 -1.07 -26.14 3.54
N HIS A 72 -0.78 -27.44 3.73
CA HIS A 72 0.02 -27.92 4.86
C HIS A 72 1.44 -27.32 4.85
N THR A 73 2.05 -27.23 3.68
CA THR A 73 3.43 -26.73 3.55
C THR A 73 3.51 -25.23 3.78
N VAL A 74 2.52 -24.45 3.32
CA VAL A 74 2.43 -23.02 3.61
C VAL A 74 2.23 -22.77 5.09
N LYS A 75 1.37 -23.56 5.76
CA LYS A 75 1.23 -23.49 7.22
C LYS A 75 2.55 -23.81 7.93
N THR A 76 3.24 -24.87 7.50
CA THR A 76 4.56 -25.24 8.04
C THR A 76 5.59 -24.13 7.82
N ALA A 77 5.57 -23.47 6.67
CA ALA A 77 6.44 -22.32 6.38
C ALA A 77 6.15 -21.15 7.35
N ASN A 78 4.88 -20.83 7.59
CA ASN A 78 4.51 -19.80 8.56
C ASN A 78 4.93 -20.16 10.00
N ASP A 79 4.74 -21.42 10.41
CA ASP A 79 5.17 -21.90 11.73
C ASP A 79 6.71 -21.89 11.87
N ASN A 80 7.46 -22.13 10.77
CA ASN A 80 8.91 -21.95 10.73
C ASN A 80 9.29 -20.47 10.94
N LEU A 81 8.64 -19.54 10.23
CA LEU A 81 8.87 -18.10 10.40
C LEU A 81 8.56 -17.65 11.83
N HIS A 82 7.48 -18.14 12.43
CA HIS A 82 7.13 -17.86 13.82
C HIS A 82 8.28 -18.24 14.77
N ARG A 83 8.82 -19.46 14.63
CA ARG A 83 9.94 -19.93 15.45
C ARG A 83 11.22 -19.11 15.25
N ILE A 84 11.50 -18.67 14.02
CA ILE A 84 12.65 -17.80 13.73
C ILE A 84 12.49 -16.46 14.48
N VAL A 85 11.31 -15.83 14.38
CA VAL A 85 11.01 -14.57 15.10
C VAL A 85 11.03 -14.73 16.62
N GLU A 86 10.56 -15.87 17.15
CA GLU A 86 10.63 -16.16 18.58
C GLU A 86 12.09 -16.32 19.06
N SER A 87 12.96 -16.90 18.23
CA SER A 87 14.37 -17.12 18.55
C SER A 87 15.22 -15.85 18.46
N ASP A 88 14.86 -14.93 17.58
CA ASP A 88 15.51 -13.63 17.42
C ASP A 88 14.47 -12.49 17.29
N PRO A 89 14.15 -11.81 18.40
CA PRO A 89 13.23 -10.68 18.38
C PRO A 89 13.66 -9.50 17.50
N ALA A 90 14.92 -9.43 17.06
CA ALA A 90 15.36 -8.41 16.10
C ALA A 90 14.73 -8.62 14.70
N LEU A 91 14.25 -9.83 14.41
CA LEU A 91 13.54 -10.18 13.18
C LEU A 91 12.03 -9.90 13.26
N GLN A 92 11.55 -9.23 14.32
CA GLN A 92 10.16 -8.82 14.43
C GLN A 92 9.74 -7.94 13.24
N GLY A 93 8.64 -8.34 12.60
CA GLY A 93 8.13 -7.66 11.41
C GLY A 93 8.73 -8.16 10.10
N MET A 94 9.57 -9.19 10.11
CA MET A 94 9.90 -9.91 8.89
C MET A 94 8.67 -10.63 8.35
N GLY A 95 8.62 -10.76 7.03
CA GLY A 95 7.62 -11.58 6.35
C GLY A 95 7.95 -11.74 4.89
N THR A 96 7.13 -12.48 4.17
CA THR A 96 7.32 -12.69 2.75
C THR A 96 5.99 -12.95 2.05
N THR A 97 5.90 -12.57 0.79
CA THR A 97 4.84 -13.08 -0.08
C THR A 97 5.16 -14.53 -0.48
N LEU A 98 4.18 -15.26 -0.99
CA LEU A 98 4.41 -16.57 -1.56
C LEU A 98 3.41 -16.83 -2.68
N THR A 99 3.92 -17.10 -3.87
CA THR A 99 3.13 -17.61 -5.00
C THR A 99 3.80 -18.86 -5.51
N ALA A 100 3.09 -19.98 -5.52
CA ALA A 100 3.64 -21.26 -5.96
C ALA A 100 2.64 -22.09 -6.75
N MET A 101 3.16 -22.87 -7.70
CA MET A 101 2.41 -23.76 -8.57
C MET A 101 3.00 -25.16 -8.51
N LEU A 102 2.15 -26.17 -8.33
CA LEU A 102 2.52 -27.57 -8.16
C LEU A 102 1.78 -28.45 -9.17
N TRP A 103 2.52 -29.25 -9.95
CA TRP A 103 2.01 -30.04 -11.06
C TRP A 103 1.84 -31.54 -10.72
N ALA A 104 0.71 -32.11 -11.12
CA ALA A 104 0.53 -33.54 -11.32
C ALA A 104 -0.18 -33.80 -12.66
N GLY A 105 0.60 -34.24 -13.66
CA GLY A 105 0.07 -34.44 -15.01
C GLY A 105 -0.49 -33.14 -15.61
N ASN A 106 -1.79 -33.12 -15.93
CA ASN A 106 -2.48 -31.92 -16.43
C ASN A 106 -3.08 -31.04 -15.32
N GLN A 107 -2.98 -31.44 -14.06
CA GLN A 107 -3.53 -30.64 -12.95
C GLN A 107 -2.42 -29.80 -12.32
N VAL A 108 -2.77 -28.54 -12.03
CA VAL A 108 -1.88 -27.59 -11.38
C VAL A 108 -2.59 -26.97 -10.21
N ALA A 109 -2.04 -27.14 -9.02
CA ALA A 109 -2.48 -26.40 -7.84
C ALA A 109 -1.69 -25.11 -7.73
N LEU A 110 -2.39 -24.00 -7.52
CA LEU A 110 -1.82 -22.67 -7.29
C LEU A 110 -2.12 -22.27 -5.83
N VAL A 111 -1.09 -21.84 -5.12
CA VAL A 111 -1.21 -21.17 -3.82
C VAL A 111 -0.66 -19.75 -3.92
N HIS A 112 -1.34 -18.78 -3.32
CA HIS A 112 -0.96 -17.38 -3.41
C HIS A 112 -1.26 -16.61 -2.12
N ILE A 113 -0.28 -15.85 -1.65
CA ILE A 113 -0.44 -14.86 -0.59
C ILE A 113 0.53 -13.69 -0.81
N GLY A 114 0.01 -12.49 -1.04
CA GLY A 114 0.80 -11.26 -1.14
C GLY A 114 0.48 -10.55 -2.45
N ASP A 115 1.46 -9.89 -3.06
CA ASP A 115 1.32 -9.17 -4.32
C ASP A 115 2.31 -9.62 -5.40
N SER A 116 3.10 -10.67 -5.14
CA SER A 116 3.70 -11.47 -6.20
C SER A 116 2.60 -12.02 -7.12
N ARG A 117 2.85 -12.09 -8.42
CA ARG A 117 1.82 -12.43 -9.41
C ARG A 117 2.15 -13.70 -10.16
N ALA A 118 1.11 -14.45 -10.51
CA ALA A 118 1.19 -15.46 -11.56
C ALA A 118 0.33 -15.08 -12.76
N TYR A 119 0.85 -15.32 -13.95
CA TYR A 119 0.18 -15.11 -15.23
C TYR A 119 0.15 -16.40 -16.05
N LEU A 120 -0.89 -16.55 -16.86
CA LEU A 120 -1.05 -17.60 -17.86
C LEU A 120 -1.19 -16.94 -19.24
N LEU A 121 -0.30 -17.28 -20.16
CA LEU A 121 -0.44 -17.03 -21.59
C LEU A 121 -1.04 -18.28 -22.23
N ARG A 122 -2.27 -18.17 -22.74
CA ARG A 122 -2.99 -19.23 -23.44
C ARG A 122 -3.79 -18.64 -24.59
N ASP A 123 -3.77 -19.32 -25.73
CA ASP A 123 -4.53 -18.93 -26.93
C ASP A 123 -4.31 -17.46 -27.35
N GLY A 124 -3.06 -16.98 -27.21
CA GLY A 124 -2.66 -15.61 -27.57
C GLY A 124 -3.17 -14.52 -26.63
N SER A 125 -3.64 -14.86 -25.43
CA SER A 125 -4.09 -13.91 -24.40
C SER A 125 -3.37 -14.12 -23.08
N LEU A 126 -2.99 -13.03 -22.40
CA LEU A 126 -2.38 -13.05 -21.07
C LEU A 126 -3.45 -12.85 -20.00
N PHE A 127 -3.47 -13.74 -19.01
CA PHE A 127 -4.37 -13.68 -17.87
C PHE A 127 -3.56 -13.62 -16.58
N GLN A 128 -3.80 -12.63 -15.73
CA GLN A 128 -3.36 -12.70 -14.34
C GLN A 128 -4.24 -13.72 -13.62
N ILE A 129 -3.62 -14.74 -13.01
CA ILE A 129 -4.32 -15.86 -12.37
C ILE A 129 -4.28 -15.82 -10.84
N THR A 130 -3.57 -14.83 -10.28
CA THR A 130 -3.56 -14.47 -8.85
C THR A 130 -4.28 -13.15 -8.63
N HIS A 131 -4.70 -12.90 -7.39
CA HIS A 131 -5.36 -11.66 -6.99
C HIS A 131 -4.56 -11.01 -5.87
N ASP A 132 -4.04 -9.80 -6.10
CA ASP A 132 -3.10 -9.17 -5.19
C ASP A 132 -3.75 -8.88 -3.81
N HIS A 133 -3.09 -9.27 -2.73
CA HIS A 133 -3.50 -8.95 -1.37
C HIS A 133 -2.97 -7.59 -0.91
N THR A 134 -3.17 -6.54 -1.72
CA THR A 134 -2.77 -5.15 -1.40
C THR A 134 -3.98 -4.32 -1.00
N LEU A 135 -3.73 -3.23 -0.25
CA LEU A 135 -4.76 -2.24 0.08
C LEU A 135 -5.45 -1.71 -1.18
N VAL A 136 -4.67 -1.39 -2.21
CA VAL A 136 -5.22 -0.80 -3.44
C VAL A 136 -6.07 -1.80 -4.20
N GLN A 137 -5.72 -3.08 -4.21
CA GLN A 137 -6.55 -4.10 -4.83
C GLN A 137 -7.91 -4.20 -4.11
N SER A 138 -7.93 -4.21 -2.77
CA SER A 138 -9.18 -4.18 -2.03
C SER A 138 -10.02 -2.92 -2.31
N LEU A 139 -9.39 -1.76 -2.47
CA LEU A 139 -10.09 -0.53 -2.85
C LEU A 139 -10.68 -0.60 -4.28
N VAL A 140 -9.98 -1.28 -5.20
CA VAL A 140 -10.49 -1.53 -6.57
C VAL A 140 -11.68 -2.49 -6.52
N ASP A 141 -11.58 -3.57 -5.75
CA ASP A 141 -12.65 -4.57 -5.62
C ASP A 141 -13.92 -3.97 -5.00
N GLU A 142 -13.76 -3.05 -4.03
CA GLU A 142 -14.84 -2.28 -3.43
C GLU A 142 -15.40 -1.18 -4.36
N GLY A 143 -14.81 -0.98 -5.55
CA GLY A 143 -15.19 0.07 -6.50
C GLY A 143 -14.90 1.49 -5.99
N ARG A 144 -13.99 1.64 -5.02
CA ARG A 144 -13.64 2.93 -4.40
C ARG A 144 -12.61 3.70 -5.20
N ILE A 145 -11.73 2.99 -5.91
CA ILE A 145 -10.78 3.54 -6.87
C ILE A 145 -10.84 2.72 -8.15
N SER A 146 -10.44 3.31 -9.26
CA SER A 146 -10.23 2.62 -10.53
C SER A 146 -8.88 1.89 -10.56
N PRO A 147 -8.71 0.88 -11.44
CA PRO A 147 -7.41 0.22 -11.64
C PRO A 147 -6.27 1.20 -12.00
N ASP A 148 -6.58 2.24 -12.79
CA ASP A 148 -5.60 3.27 -13.17
C ASP A 148 -5.15 4.13 -11.97
N GLU A 149 -6.07 4.43 -11.06
CA GLU A 149 -5.76 5.13 -9.80
C GLU A 149 -4.94 4.25 -8.86
N ALA A 150 -5.21 2.94 -8.80
CA ALA A 150 -4.45 1.99 -8.00
C ALA A 150 -2.97 1.95 -8.38
N ALA A 151 -2.66 1.98 -9.69
CA ALA A 151 -1.29 1.93 -10.20
C ALA A 151 -0.41 3.11 -9.76
N THR A 152 -1.01 4.28 -9.51
CA THR A 152 -0.29 5.50 -9.09
C THR A 152 -0.49 5.83 -7.61
N HIS A 153 -1.18 4.98 -6.86
CA HIS A 153 -1.51 5.22 -5.46
C HIS A 153 -0.24 5.21 -4.59
N PRO A 154 -0.12 6.13 -3.60
CA PRO A 154 1.04 6.18 -2.70
C PRO A 154 1.25 4.91 -1.87
N GLN A 155 0.16 4.20 -1.54
CA GLN A 155 0.17 2.97 -0.75
C GLN A 155 -0.08 1.71 -1.61
N ARG A 156 0.34 1.72 -2.89
CA ARG A 156 0.10 0.58 -3.80
C ARG A 156 0.79 -0.71 -3.36
N SER A 157 1.95 -0.62 -2.70
CA SER A 157 2.70 -1.76 -2.18
C SER A 157 2.35 -2.09 -0.72
N LEU A 158 1.26 -1.55 -0.16
CA LEU A 158 0.85 -1.89 1.20
C LEU A 158 0.11 -3.23 1.19
N LEU A 159 0.79 -4.28 1.65
CA LEU A 159 0.23 -5.62 1.80
C LEU A 159 -0.77 -5.71 2.95
N LEU A 160 -1.89 -6.39 2.71
CA LEU A 160 -2.89 -6.78 3.70
C LEU A 160 -2.71 -8.21 4.19
N ARG A 161 -2.10 -9.07 3.36
CA ARG A 161 -1.73 -10.43 3.73
C ARG A 161 -0.31 -10.76 3.30
N ALA A 162 0.40 -11.50 4.14
CA ALA A 162 1.70 -12.09 3.87
C ALA A 162 1.98 -13.24 4.85
N LEU A 163 3.06 -13.98 4.62
CA LEU A 163 3.61 -14.91 5.61
C LEU A 163 4.54 -14.14 6.54
N ASP A 164 4.09 -13.83 7.75
CA ASP A 164 4.86 -13.05 8.74
C ASP A 164 5.11 -13.83 10.05
N GLY A 165 4.73 -15.11 10.08
CA GLY A 165 4.83 -15.95 11.27
C GLY A 165 3.84 -15.57 12.37
N ARG A 166 2.81 -14.75 12.10
CA ARG A 166 1.81 -14.36 13.09
C ARG A 166 0.45 -14.96 12.76
N GLY A 167 -0.18 -15.54 13.78
CA GLY A 167 -1.56 -16.02 13.68
C GLY A 167 -1.75 -17.15 12.66
N GLU A 168 -3.01 -17.37 12.28
CA GLU A 168 -3.37 -18.30 11.21
C GLU A 168 -3.21 -17.63 9.85
N VAL A 169 -2.65 -18.37 8.91
CA VAL A 169 -2.51 -17.95 7.50
C VAL A 169 -3.64 -18.58 6.70
N ASP A 170 -4.28 -17.75 5.89
CA ASP A 170 -5.33 -18.14 4.95
C ASP A 170 -4.87 -17.77 3.54
N PRO A 171 -4.14 -18.64 2.82
CA PRO A 171 -3.68 -18.37 1.47
C PRO A 171 -4.76 -18.70 0.43
N ASP A 172 -4.74 -18.02 -0.71
CA ASP A 172 -5.63 -18.33 -1.82
C ASP A 172 -5.17 -19.62 -2.50
N LEU A 173 -6.06 -20.61 -2.58
CA LEU A 173 -5.80 -21.92 -3.15
C LEU A 173 -6.74 -22.19 -4.32
N SER A 174 -6.20 -22.62 -5.46
CA SER A 174 -7.00 -23.00 -6.62
C SER A 174 -6.40 -24.17 -7.39
N LEU A 175 -7.26 -25.03 -7.93
CA LEU A 175 -6.87 -26.10 -8.84
C LEU A 175 -7.21 -25.69 -10.28
N ARG A 176 -6.26 -25.90 -11.19
CA ARG A 176 -6.34 -25.51 -12.60
C ARG A 176 -5.92 -26.67 -13.50
N GLU A 177 -6.32 -26.58 -14.76
CA GLU A 177 -5.90 -27.52 -15.80
C GLU A 177 -4.86 -26.86 -16.71
N ALA A 178 -3.75 -27.56 -16.94
CA ALA A 178 -2.66 -27.20 -17.84
C ALA A 178 -2.79 -27.94 -19.18
N ASN A 179 -2.63 -27.19 -20.26
CA ASN A 179 -2.66 -27.65 -21.63
C ASN A 179 -1.27 -27.48 -22.27
N VAL A 180 -0.94 -28.36 -23.21
CA VAL A 180 0.29 -28.19 -24.02
C VAL A 180 0.24 -26.83 -24.73
N GLY A 181 1.33 -26.08 -24.65
CA GLY A 181 1.46 -24.75 -25.22
C GLY A 181 1.11 -23.61 -24.26
N ASP A 182 0.61 -23.91 -23.07
CA ASP A 182 0.50 -22.92 -22.01
C ASP A 182 1.87 -22.42 -21.58
N ARG A 183 1.94 -21.13 -21.30
CA ARG A 183 3.11 -20.50 -20.69
C ARG A 183 2.71 -19.79 -19.41
N TYR A 184 3.39 -20.12 -18.32
CA TYR A 184 3.21 -19.50 -17.02
C TYR A 184 4.36 -18.54 -16.71
N LEU A 185 4.05 -17.44 -16.04
CA LEU A 185 5.03 -16.52 -15.45
C LEU A 185 4.67 -16.33 -13.98
N LEU A 186 5.60 -16.56 -13.07
CA LEU A 186 5.54 -16.07 -11.69
C LEU A 186 6.54 -14.93 -11.54
N CYS A 187 6.17 -13.84 -10.85
CA CYS A 187 7.08 -12.72 -10.61
C CYS A 187 6.81 -12.00 -9.29
N SER A 188 7.86 -11.40 -8.72
CA SER A 188 7.74 -10.41 -7.63
C SER A 188 7.20 -9.07 -8.16
N ASP A 189 6.84 -8.17 -7.24
CA ASP A 189 6.28 -6.87 -7.59
C ASP A 189 7.33 -5.97 -8.30
N GLY A 190 8.62 -6.23 -8.11
CA GLY A 190 9.69 -5.53 -8.80
C GLY A 190 9.67 -5.69 -10.32
N LEU A 191 9.02 -6.74 -10.86
CA LEU A 191 8.69 -6.80 -12.29
C LEU A 191 7.43 -5.98 -12.59
N SER A 192 6.28 -6.36 -12.01
CA SER A 192 4.97 -5.82 -12.38
C SER A 192 4.74 -4.37 -11.96
N GLY A 193 5.55 -3.84 -11.05
CA GLY A 193 5.52 -2.46 -10.61
C GLY A 193 6.13 -1.48 -11.62
N VAL A 194 6.96 -1.96 -12.54
CA VAL A 194 7.63 -1.12 -13.56
C VAL A 194 7.43 -1.59 -15.00
N VAL A 195 7.16 -2.88 -15.22
CA VAL A 195 6.87 -3.45 -16.54
C VAL A 195 5.38 -3.68 -16.68
N THR A 196 4.76 -3.08 -17.69
CA THR A 196 3.30 -3.19 -17.90
C THR A 196 2.89 -4.57 -18.39
N ALA A 197 1.62 -4.94 -18.17
CA ALA A 197 1.07 -6.21 -18.63
C ALA A 197 1.19 -6.40 -20.15
N GLU A 198 1.07 -5.33 -20.95
CA GLU A 198 1.24 -5.37 -22.40
C GLU A 198 2.68 -5.71 -22.79
N THR A 199 3.65 -5.17 -22.06
CA THR A 199 5.07 -5.45 -22.29
C THR A 199 5.41 -6.88 -21.89
N ILE A 200 4.87 -7.34 -20.74
CA ILE A 200 4.98 -8.74 -20.31
C ILE A 200 4.40 -9.66 -21.39
N PHE A 201 3.20 -9.37 -21.88
CA PHE A 201 2.54 -10.13 -22.95
C PHE A 201 3.40 -10.23 -24.21
N GLN A 202 3.98 -9.12 -24.67
CA GLN A 202 4.87 -9.10 -25.83
C GLN A 202 6.08 -10.01 -25.63
N VAL A 203 6.77 -9.90 -24.49
CA VAL A 203 7.95 -10.73 -24.21
C VAL A 203 7.59 -12.21 -24.15
N LEU A 204 6.51 -12.56 -23.44
CA LEU A 204 6.09 -13.96 -23.32
C LEU A 204 5.59 -14.54 -24.65
N THR A 205 5.17 -13.70 -25.60
CA THR A 205 4.72 -14.13 -26.94
C THR A 205 5.88 -14.25 -27.93
N ASP A 206 6.80 -13.28 -27.93
CA ASP A 206 7.84 -13.16 -28.97
C ASP A 206 9.11 -13.97 -28.66
N VAL A 207 9.34 -14.33 -27.39
CA VAL A 207 10.58 -14.99 -26.95
C VAL A 207 10.31 -16.45 -26.63
N ASP A 208 10.66 -17.37 -27.54
CA ASP A 208 10.36 -18.80 -27.38
C ASP A 208 11.05 -19.47 -26.18
N GLU A 209 12.29 -19.09 -25.85
CA GLU A 209 13.07 -19.78 -24.81
C GLU A 209 12.83 -19.17 -23.40
N PRO A 210 12.39 -19.96 -22.40
CA PRO A 210 12.12 -19.45 -21.04
C PRO A 210 13.28 -18.67 -20.42
N GLU A 211 14.52 -19.13 -20.62
CA GLU A 211 15.71 -18.47 -20.07
C GLU A 211 15.95 -17.09 -20.69
N GLN A 212 15.65 -16.94 -21.99
CA GLN A 212 15.73 -15.64 -22.66
C GLN A 212 14.59 -14.73 -22.24
N ALA A 213 13.39 -15.28 -22.04
CA ALA A 213 12.23 -14.53 -21.58
C ALA A 213 12.46 -13.94 -20.18
N VAL A 214 12.91 -14.74 -19.20
CA VAL A 214 13.24 -14.21 -17.85
C VAL A 214 14.35 -13.17 -17.90
N ARG A 215 15.37 -13.36 -18.75
CA ARG A 215 16.45 -12.38 -18.92
C ARG A 215 15.91 -11.06 -19.47
N GLN A 216 15.09 -11.11 -20.50
CA GLN A 216 14.53 -9.92 -21.13
C GLN A 216 13.55 -9.17 -20.20
N LEU A 217 12.72 -9.90 -19.43
CA LEU A 217 11.83 -9.30 -18.43
C LEU A 217 12.62 -8.54 -17.36
N ILE A 218 13.68 -9.15 -16.81
CA ILE A 218 14.55 -8.49 -15.82
C ILE A 218 15.26 -7.28 -16.43
N ASP A 219 15.78 -7.39 -17.64
CA ASP A 219 16.44 -6.28 -18.31
C ASP A 219 15.48 -5.10 -18.55
N LEU A 220 14.21 -5.38 -18.86
CA LEU A 220 13.18 -4.36 -19.01
C LEU A 220 12.83 -3.68 -17.68
N ALA A 221 12.69 -4.44 -16.60
CA ALA A 221 12.45 -3.89 -15.27
C ALA A 221 13.61 -2.98 -14.81
N ASN A 222 14.84 -3.43 -15.04
CA ASN A 222 16.05 -2.65 -14.78
C ASN A 222 16.15 -1.38 -15.64
N ARG A 223 15.73 -1.43 -16.92
CA ARG A 223 15.61 -0.23 -17.77
C ARG A 223 14.51 0.73 -17.30
N GLY A 224 13.47 0.20 -16.66
CA GLY A 224 12.43 0.97 -15.96
C GLY A 224 12.91 1.66 -14.67
N GLY A 225 14.19 1.49 -14.31
CA GLY A 225 14.82 2.09 -13.15
C GLY A 225 15.18 1.10 -12.05
N GLY A 226 14.68 -0.15 -12.11
CA GLY A 226 14.98 -1.21 -11.14
C GLY A 226 14.83 -0.78 -9.67
N PRO A 227 13.66 -0.27 -9.26
CA PRO A 227 13.49 0.28 -7.92
C PRO A 227 13.47 -0.79 -6.81
N ASP A 228 13.28 -2.06 -7.18
CA ASP A 228 13.18 -3.18 -6.26
C ASP A 228 13.97 -4.40 -6.76
N ASN A 229 14.02 -5.45 -5.93
CA ASN A 229 14.43 -6.80 -6.33
C ASN A 229 13.47 -7.34 -7.39
N ILE A 230 14.01 -8.01 -8.41
CA ILE A 230 13.23 -8.48 -9.55
C ILE A 230 13.45 -9.98 -9.70
N THR A 231 12.39 -10.75 -9.48
CA THR A 231 12.43 -12.20 -9.59
C THR A 231 11.36 -12.70 -10.54
N CYS A 232 11.73 -13.62 -11.43
CA CYS A 232 10.87 -14.16 -12.46
C CYS A 232 11.10 -15.67 -12.64
N VAL A 233 10.02 -16.42 -12.80
CA VAL A 233 10.03 -17.82 -13.23
C VAL A 233 9.11 -17.97 -14.42
N VAL A 234 9.63 -18.42 -15.56
CA VAL A 234 8.83 -18.72 -16.77
C VAL A 234 8.82 -20.21 -16.99
N ALA A 235 7.66 -20.78 -17.29
CA ALA A 235 7.52 -22.21 -17.58
C ALA A 235 6.54 -22.49 -18.73
N ASP A 236 6.96 -23.37 -19.64
CA ASP A 236 6.19 -23.84 -20.79
C ASP A 236 5.70 -25.25 -20.55
N VAL A 237 4.41 -25.47 -20.72
CA VAL A 237 3.81 -26.80 -20.67
C VAL A 237 4.05 -27.52 -21.99
N VAL A 238 4.80 -28.61 -21.92
CA VAL A 238 5.20 -29.41 -23.08
C VAL A 238 4.74 -30.86 -22.95
N ASP A 239 4.59 -31.50 -24.10
CA ASP A 239 4.45 -32.96 -24.19
C ASP A 239 5.83 -33.61 -24.05
N LEU A 240 6.06 -34.33 -22.94
CA LEU A 240 7.34 -34.94 -22.59
C LEU A 240 7.74 -36.05 -23.56
N GLU A 241 6.80 -36.67 -24.28
CA GLU A 241 7.11 -37.65 -25.32
C GLU A 241 7.78 -37.01 -26.54
N ARG A 242 7.50 -35.72 -26.79
CA ARG A 242 8.04 -34.95 -27.93
C ARG A 242 9.21 -34.06 -27.56
N HIS A 243 9.24 -33.60 -26.30
CA HIS A 243 10.26 -32.72 -25.76
C HIS A 243 10.76 -33.31 -24.43
N PRO A 244 11.76 -34.21 -24.46
CA PRO A 244 12.33 -34.75 -23.23
C PRO A 244 12.83 -33.58 -22.36
N PRO A 245 12.68 -33.67 -21.03
CA PRO A 245 13.00 -32.57 -20.14
C PRO A 245 14.49 -32.22 -20.28
N THR A 246 14.77 -30.99 -20.72
CA THR A 246 16.12 -30.44 -20.82
C THR A 246 16.58 -29.78 -19.52
N GLY A 247 15.71 -29.73 -18.50
CA GLY A 247 16.00 -29.11 -17.21
C GLY A 247 16.88 -29.99 -16.32
N GLY A 248 17.93 -29.40 -15.75
CA GLY A 248 18.67 -29.99 -14.64
C GLY A 248 17.81 -30.13 -13.38
N PRO A 249 18.35 -30.67 -12.27
CA PRO A 249 17.62 -30.74 -11.01
C PRO A 249 17.07 -29.36 -10.62
N GLY A 250 15.91 -29.34 -9.97
CA GLY A 250 15.28 -28.08 -9.56
C GLY A 250 16.24 -27.20 -8.75
N HIS A 251 16.24 -25.91 -9.02
CA HIS A 251 17.21 -24.97 -8.48
C HIS A 251 16.53 -23.75 -7.86
N ALA A 252 17.14 -23.21 -6.82
CA ALA A 252 16.74 -21.97 -6.19
C ALA A 252 17.55 -20.78 -6.74
N VAL A 253 16.93 -19.61 -6.79
CA VAL A 253 17.57 -18.32 -7.14
C VAL A 253 17.21 -17.28 -6.07
N GLY A 254 17.92 -16.15 -6.06
CA GLY A 254 17.73 -15.11 -5.04
C GLY A 254 18.38 -15.49 -3.71
N ALA A 255 17.81 -15.07 -2.58
CA ALA A 255 18.34 -15.37 -1.25
C ALA A 255 18.40 -16.89 -0.98
N ALA A 256 17.41 -17.65 -1.45
CA ALA A 256 17.36 -19.12 -1.34
C ALA A 256 18.47 -19.86 -2.11
N ALA A 257 19.19 -19.22 -3.04
CA ALA A 257 20.29 -19.85 -3.78
C ALA A 257 21.47 -20.23 -2.89
N ASN A 258 21.67 -19.51 -1.79
CA ASN A 258 22.77 -19.71 -0.85
C ASN A 258 22.39 -20.55 0.38
N ALA A 259 21.12 -20.95 0.50
CA ALA A 259 20.64 -21.79 1.60
C ALA A 259 21.07 -23.25 1.36
N ALA A 260 22.05 -23.71 2.13
CA ALA A 260 22.45 -25.12 2.12
C ALA A 260 21.27 -26.00 2.60
N PRO A 261 21.05 -27.21 2.03
CA PRO A 261 20.02 -28.12 2.51
C PRO A 261 20.27 -28.48 3.99
N PRO A 262 19.23 -28.54 4.84
CA PRO A 262 19.41 -29.04 6.20
C PRO A 262 19.78 -30.53 6.16
N GLU A 263 20.88 -30.89 6.83
CA GLU A 263 21.24 -32.30 7.01
C GLU A 263 20.14 -33.01 7.83
N PRO A 264 19.81 -34.27 7.49
CA PRO A 264 18.76 -35.02 8.19
C PRO A 264 19.11 -35.22 9.68
N PRO A 265 18.11 -35.30 10.58
CA PRO A 265 18.34 -35.27 12.02
C PRO A 265 19.02 -36.56 12.49
N GLY A 266 20.34 -36.47 12.67
CA GLY A 266 21.19 -37.54 13.16
C GLY A 266 22.32 -37.00 14.03
N GLY A 267 22.02 -36.73 15.31
CA GLY A 267 22.96 -36.70 16.43
C GLY A 267 24.31 -36.01 16.24
N GLY A 268 24.37 -34.70 16.52
CA GLY A 268 25.64 -33.99 16.72
C GLY A 268 25.41 -32.53 17.04
N THR A 269 25.99 -32.05 18.13
CA THR A 269 25.98 -30.64 18.54
C THR A 269 26.78 -29.76 17.56
N GLY A 270 26.10 -28.85 16.85
CA GLY A 270 26.66 -27.60 16.29
C GLY A 270 26.15 -27.24 14.87
N PRO A 271 26.35 -25.99 14.39
CA PRO A 271 26.33 -24.71 15.09
C PRO A 271 25.02 -23.93 14.86
N ASN A 272 24.61 -23.09 15.82
CA ASN A 272 23.59 -22.08 15.61
C ASN A 272 24.04 -21.16 14.47
N VAL A 273 23.30 -21.15 13.35
CA VAL A 273 23.43 -20.09 12.34
C VAL A 273 22.94 -18.81 13.01
N THR A 274 23.90 -18.02 13.49
CA THR A 274 23.62 -16.68 14.01
C THR A 274 23.75 -15.67 12.86
N VAL A 275 23.24 -14.46 13.06
CA VAL A 275 23.36 -13.31 12.13
C VAL A 275 24.79 -13.12 11.60
N ALA A 276 25.82 -13.65 12.26
CA ALA A 276 27.22 -13.65 11.84
C ALA A 276 27.54 -14.48 10.59
N ASP A 277 26.76 -15.51 10.27
CA ASP A 277 27.18 -16.54 9.31
C ASP A 277 26.79 -16.27 7.86
N THR A 278 25.89 -15.30 7.62
CA THR A 278 25.57 -14.84 6.25
C THR A 278 26.67 -13.89 5.73
N PRO A 279 26.89 -13.81 4.39
CA PRO A 279 27.82 -12.84 3.81
C PRO A 279 27.51 -11.38 4.21
N ALA A 280 26.22 -11.03 4.31
CA ALA A 280 25.76 -9.74 4.82
C ALA A 280 26.02 -9.57 6.33
N GLY A 281 25.79 -10.62 7.11
CA GLY A 281 26.15 -10.74 8.52
C GLY A 281 27.61 -10.43 8.83
N ARG A 282 28.52 -11.02 8.06
CA ARG A 282 29.96 -10.75 8.16
C ARG A 282 30.30 -9.32 7.76
N ALA A 283 29.62 -8.77 6.75
CA ALA A 283 29.81 -7.39 6.32
C ALA A 283 29.35 -6.37 7.39
N ALA A 284 28.27 -6.68 8.12
CA ALA A 284 27.78 -5.85 9.22
C ALA A 284 28.73 -5.87 10.43
N GLN A 285 29.27 -7.04 10.81
CA GLN A 285 30.21 -7.17 11.92
C GLN A 285 31.56 -6.48 11.67
N LEU A 286 31.98 -6.38 10.40
CA LEU A 286 33.17 -5.63 10.02
C LEU A 286 33.00 -4.11 10.17
N ARG A 287 31.75 -3.60 10.19
CA ARG A 287 31.48 -2.17 10.43
C ARG A 287 31.51 -1.80 11.91
N ASP A 288 31.24 -2.74 12.81
CA ASP A 288 31.14 -2.51 14.26
C ASP A 288 32.50 -2.52 15.01
N THR A 289 33.59 -2.90 14.34
CA THR A 289 34.94 -2.97 14.95
C THR A 289 35.84 -1.78 14.65
N MET A 290 35.35 -0.77 13.91
CA MET A 290 36.09 0.47 13.66
C MET A 290 35.35 1.65 14.29
N PRO A 291 35.97 2.38 15.25
CA PRO A 291 35.43 3.65 15.70
C PRO A 291 35.37 4.59 14.48
N GLN A 292 34.18 4.99 14.06
CA GLN A 292 34.06 6.09 13.13
C GLN A 292 34.63 7.34 13.82
N PRO A 293 35.57 8.08 13.19
CA PRO A 293 35.97 9.37 13.72
C PRO A 293 34.74 10.29 13.74
N PRO A 294 34.57 11.13 14.78
CA PRO A 294 33.42 12.02 14.86
C PRO A 294 33.42 12.93 13.62
N VAL A 295 32.30 12.92 12.89
CA VAL A 295 32.04 13.90 11.85
C VAL A 295 31.80 15.23 12.55
N ALA A 296 32.86 16.04 12.63
CA ALA A 296 32.72 17.46 12.87
C ALA A 296 31.95 18.06 11.70
N VAL A 297 30.76 18.59 11.97
CA VAL A 297 30.12 19.59 11.10
C VAL A 297 30.98 20.85 11.16
N ASP A 298 32.01 20.89 10.32
CA ASP A 298 32.83 22.09 10.18
C ASP A 298 32.25 22.97 9.08
N GLU A 299 31.98 24.20 9.49
CA GLU A 299 31.43 25.30 8.74
C GLU A 299 32.37 25.62 7.56
N MET A 300 31.81 25.77 6.37
CA MET A 300 32.55 26.07 5.15
C MET A 300 33.36 27.39 5.33
N PRO A 301 34.69 27.38 5.17
CA PRO A 301 35.49 28.59 5.32
C PRO A 301 35.29 29.53 4.10
N PRO A 302 35.29 30.86 4.31
CA PRO A 302 35.13 31.82 3.22
C PRO A 302 36.36 31.83 2.29
N PRO A 303 36.20 32.20 1.01
CA PRO A 303 37.30 32.18 0.05
C PRO A 303 38.38 33.22 0.39
N ALA A 304 39.64 32.80 0.31
CA ALA A 304 40.81 33.65 0.49
C ALA A 304 40.97 34.67 -0.66
N PRO A 305 41.42 35.91 -0.37
CA PRO A 305 41.64 36.95 -1.37
C PRO A 305 42.93 36.72 -2.17
N MET A 306 42.90 37.12 -3.45
CA MET A 306 44.08 37.13 -4.32
C MET A 306 45.08 38.21 -3.90
N PRO A 307 46.40 37.99 -4.06
CA PRO A 307 47.41 38.99 -3.75
C PRO A 307 47.67 39.88 -4.98
N MET A 308 47.63 41.21 -4.81
CA MET A 308 48.40 42.11 -5.66
C MET A 308 49.01 43.24 -4.82
N GLN A 309 50.30 43.44 -5.08
CA GLN A 309 51.22 44.34 -4.40
C GLN A 309 50.94 45.81 -4.71
N GLU A 310 51.37 46.64 -3.77
CA GLU A 310 51.31 48.09 -3.70
C GLU A 310 52.14 48.86 -4.78
N PRO A 311 51.95 50.19 -4.88
CA PRO A 311 52.14 50.95 -6.12
C PRO A 311 53.45 51.76 -6.17
N MET A 312 53.88 52.16 -7.37
CA MET A 312 54.65 53.41 -7.56
C MET A 312 54.44 54.07 -8.93
N ALA A 313 54.08 55.36 -8.86
CA ALA A 313 54.45 56.55 -9.66
C ALA A 313 54.27 56.62 -11.21
N ARG A 314 53.78 57.79 -11.66
CA ARG A 314 53.63 58.29 -13.05
C ARG A 314 54.84 59.20 -13.48
N PRO A 315 54.80 59.93 -14.63
CA PRO A 315 55.08 59.59 -16.05
C PRO A 315 56.22 60.54 -16.60
N PRO A 316 56.31 61.05 -17.85
CA PRO A 316 55.90 60.62 -19.21
C PRO A 316 57.08 60.65 -20.24
N GLY A 317 56.88 60.25 -21.52
CA GLY A 317 57.71 60.77 -22.63
C GLY A 317 57.83 59.96 -23.93
N ALA A 318 57.39 60.61 -25.02
CA ALA A 318 57.91 60.58 -26.40
C ALA A 318 57.60 59.41 -27.39
N MET A 319 56.90 59.79 -28.45
CA MET A 319 56.78 59.24 -29.82
C MET A 319 58.11 59.35 -30.62
N PRO A 320 58.22 59.06 -31.95
CA PRO A 320 57.52 58.12 -32.88
C PRO A 320 58.48 57.35 -33.85
N GLN A 321 57.91 56.60 -34.81
CA GLN A 321 58.27 56.49 -36.25
C GLN A 321 58.73 55.13 -36.83
N GLY A 322 58.23 54.85 -38.04
CA GLY A 322 58.82 53.99 -39.09
C GLY A 322 58.20 52.59 -39.16
N MET A 323 57.28 52.28 -40.09
CA MET A 323 57.43 52.07 -41.54
C MET A 323 58.02 50.69 -41.92
N GLN A 324 57.36 50.06 -42.93
CA GLN A 324 57.72 48.88 -43.73
C GLN A 324 57.47 47.50 -43.09
N GLU A 325 56.46 46.71 -43.50
CA GLU A 325 56.19 46.10 -44.83
C GLU A 325 57.14 44.93 -45.13
N GLN A 326 56.64 43.69 -45.07
CA GLN A 326 56.79 42.62 -46.10
C GLN A 326 56.48 41.20 -45.57
N MET A 327 55.51 40.57 -46.25
CA MET A 327 55.50 39.20 -46.81
C MET A 327 55.94 37.99 -45.95
N ALA A 328 55.02 37.05 -45.71
CA ALA A 328 55.10 35.65 -46.18
C ALA A 328 53.93 34.78 -45.66
N ALA A 329 53.34 33.99 -46.55
CA ALA A 329 52.34 32.95 -46.30
C ALA A 329 53.00 31.58 -45.96
N PRO A 330 52.27 30.44 -45.88
CA PRO A 330 51.36 30.02 -44.80
C PRO A 330 51.81 28.68 -44.16
N GLN A 331 51.42 28.38 -42.91
CA GLN A 331 51.45 27.00 -42.40
C GLN A 331 50.18 26.64 -41.62
N ARG A 332 49.55 25.56 -42.09
CA ARG A 332 48.34 24.93 -41.56
C ARG A 332 48.51 24.48 -40.11
N ARG A 333 47.53 24.78 -39.25
CA ARG A 333 47.16 23.92 -38.10
C ARG A 333 45.64 23.90 -37.88
N ARG A 334 45.07 22.69 -37.90
CA ARG A 334 43.73 22.35 -37.42
C ARG A 334 43.61 22.66 -35.93
N GLY A 335 42.47 23.16 -35.48
CA GLY A 335 42.12 23.27 -34.06
C GLY A 335 40.62 23.51 -33.87
N GLY A 336 39.89 22.46 -33.52
CA GLY A 336 38.50 22.55 -33.07
C GLY A 336 38.40 23.12 -31.66
N GLY A 337 37.35 23.89 -31.39
CA GLY A 337 37.14 24.51 -30.09
C GLY A 337 35.79 25.23 -29.99
N ALA A 338 34.69 24.48 -30.09
CA ALA A 338 33.33 25.01 -29.85
C ALA A 338 32.46 24.00 -29.08
N ARG A 339 32.98 23.44 -27.98
CA ARG A 339 32.23 22.45 -27.16
C ARG A 339 32.12 22.76 -25.67
N ARG A 340 32.65 23.91 -25.20
CA ARG A 340 32.58 24.29 -23.77
C ARG A 340 31.41 25.21 -23.40
N TRP A 341 30.87 26.00 -24.34
CA TRP A 341 29.78 26.94 -24.05
C TRP A 341 28.38 26.32 -24.10
N THR A 342 28.19 25.24 -24.86
CA THR A 342 26.89 24.55 -24.97
C THR A 342 26.47 23.84 -23.68
N TRP A 343 27.42 23.41 -22.84
CA TRP A 343 27.09 22.66 -21.62
C TRP A 343 26.57 23.56 -20.48
N LEU A 344 27.08 24.79 -20.38
CA LEU A 344 26.64 25.75 -19.35
C LEU A 344 25.19 26.23 -19.55
N ILE A 345 24.76 26.37 -20.81
CA ILE A 345 23.38 26.75 -21.14
C ILE A 345 22.39 25.62 -20.80
N VAL A 346 22.80 24.37 -21.01
CA VAL A 346 21.97 23.20 -20.67
C VAL A 346 21.80 23.05 -19.17
N VAL A 347 22.88 23.20 -18.39
CA VAL A 347 22.80 23.11 -16.92
C VAL A 347 21.93 24.22 -16.32
N ALA A 348 22.06 25.46 -16.81
CA ALA A 348 21.22 26.57 -16.35
C ALA A 348 19.73 26.34 -16.68
N GLY A 349 19.42 25.79 -17.86
CA GLY A 349 18.05 25.43 -18.24
C GLY A 349 17.45 24.35 -17.33
N VAL A 350 18.23 23.31 -16.99
CA VAL A 350 17.77 22.21 -16.12
C VAL A 350 17.46 22.71 -14.71
N VAL A 351 18.28 23.61 -14.15
CA VAL A 351 18.04 24.17 -12.81
C VAL A 351 16.75 25.00 -12.77
N VAL A 352 16.49 25.82 -13.79
CA VAL A 352 15.24 26.62 -13.86
C VAL A 352 14.01 25.71 -13.97
N VAL A 353 14.08 24.66 -14.78
CA VAL A 353 12.98 23.68 -14.91
C VAL A 353 12.77 22.93 -13.60
N ALA A 354 13.83 22.52 -12.90
CA ALA A 354 13.73 21.84 -11.62
C ALA A 354 13.09 22.72 -10.53
N VAL A 355 13.41 24.02 -10.49
CA VAL A 355 12.82 24.96 -9.53
C VAL A 355 11.34 25.22 -9.84
N VAL A 356 10.97 25.37 -11.12
CA VAL A 356 9.58 25.55 -11.52
C VAL A 356 8.76 24.27 -11.30
N ALA A 357 9.32 23.10 -11.60
CA ALA A 357 8.69 21.81 -11.34
C ALA A 357 8.53 21.56 -9.83
N GLY A 358 9.56 21.82 -9.03
CA GLY A 358 9.51 21.71 -7.58
C GLY A 358 8.47 22.65 -6.96
N GLY A 359 8.41 23.90 -7.43
CA GLY A 359 7.39 24.86 -7.02
C GLY A 359 5.97 24.43 -7.41
N PHE A 360 5.80 23.84 -8.60
CA PHE A 360 4.51 23.33 -9.06
C PHE A 360 4.03 22.11 -8.26
N VAL A 361 4.94 21.17 -7.96
CA VAL A 361 4.66 19.99 -7.12
C VAL A 361 4.26 20.43 -5.71
N LEU A 362 4.97 21.40 -5.13
CA LEU A 362 4.68 21.91 -3.79
C LEU A 362 3.32 22.62 -3.72
N VAL A 363 2.97 23.40 -4.75
CA VAL A 363 1.66 24.07 -4.83
C VAL A 363 0.52 23.08 -5.13
N GLN A 364 0.74 22.02 -5.90
CA GLN A 364 -0.27 20.98 -6.12
C GLN A 364 -0.52 20.14 -4.87
N ASN A 365 0.53 19.76 -4.14
CA ASN A 365 0.40 18.95 -2.94
C ASN A 365 -0.41 19.65 -1.84
N VAL A 366 -0.27 20.97 -1.72
CA VAL A 366 -1.00 21.79 -0.73
C VAL A 366 -2.49 22.03 -1.09
N ARG A 367 -2.88 21.89 -2.36
CA ARG A 367 -4.25 22.18 -2.84
C ARG A 367 -5.26 21.04 -2.68
N ASN A 368 -4.81 19.82 -2.35
CA ASN A 368 -5.66 18.63 -2.33
C ASN A 368 -6.04 18.12 -0.93
N GLY A 369 -5.50 18.72 0.14
CA GLY A 369 -5.87 18.36 1.51
C GLY A 369 -7.32 18.75 1.86
N TYR A 370 -7.94 18.00 2.76
CA TYR A 370 -9.21 18.34 3.39
C TYR A 370 -9.00 18.52 4.89
N TYR A 371 -9.77 19.40 5.50
CA TYR A 371 -9.79 19.53 6.96
C TYR A 371 -11.20 19.86 7.44
N VAL A 372 -11.54 19.39 8.63
CA VAL A 372 -12.82 19.65 9.28
C VAL A 372 -12.64 20.79 10.27
N GLY A 373 -13.59 21.73 10.25
CA GLY A 373 -13.61 22.87 11.15
C GLY A 373 -15.00 23.25 11.62
N ALA A 374 -15.06 24.30 12.44
CA ALA A 374 -16.27 24.86 13.00
C ALA A 374 -16.56 26.25 12.40
N GLU A 375 -17.78 26.46 11.91
CA GLU A 375 -18.29 27.77 11.49
C GLU A 375 -19.75 27.91 11.92
N ASP A 376 -20.12 29.02 12.55
CA ASP A 376 -21.50 29.30 13.01
C ASP A 376 -22.17 28.18 13.82
N GLY A 377 -21.39 27.49 14.67
CA GLY A 377 -21.90 26.38 15.49
C GLY A 377 -22.09 25.05 14.75
N LYS A 378 -21.70 24.96 13.48
CA LYS A 378 -21.85 23.80 12.61
C LYS A 378 -20.49 23.24 12.21
N VAL A 379 -20.48 21.94 11.88
CA VAL A 379 -19.31 21.33 11.28
C VAL A 379 -19.25 21.65 9.79
N VAL A 380 -18.11 22.16 9.35
CA VAL A 380 -17.84 22.52 7.96
C VAL A 380 -16.61 21.79 7.47
N LEU A 381 -16.70 21.20 6.28
CA LEU A 381 -15.56 20.62 5.59
C LEU A 381 -14.91 21.68 4.69
N TYR A 382 -13.60 21.86 4.82
CA TYR A 382 -12.80 22.73 3.98
C TYR A 382 -11.84 21.91 3.10
N ARG A 383 -11.52 22.46 1.94
CA ARG A 383 -10.50 21.98 1.01
C ARG A 383 -9.35 22.99 1.00
N GLY A 384 -8.13 22.50 1.24
CA GLY A 384 -6.91 23.29 1.38
C GLY A 384 -6.16 22.97 2.67
N THR A 385 -5.25 23.86 3.06
CA THR A 385 -4.43 23.72 4.28
C THR A 385 -4.96 24.57 5.43
N THR A 386 -4.67 24.15 6.66
CA THR A 386 -4.98 24.87 7.90
C THR A 386 -4.06 26.07 8.15
N GLN A 387 -2.95 26.19 7.40
CA GLN A 387 -1.98 27.28 7.58
C GLN A 387 -2.51 28.61 6.99
N LYS A 388 -2.57 29.64 7.85
CA LYS A 388 -2.94 30.99 7.44
C LYS A 388 -1.70 31.74 6.95
N VAL A 389 -1.64 32.03 5.66
CA VAL A 389 -0.63 32.93 5.08
C VAL A 389 -1.17 34.37 5.14
N PRO A 390 -0.38 35.37 5.60
CA PRO A 390 -0.86 36.75 5.70
C PRO A 390 -1.37 37.28 4.35
N GLY A 391 -2.67 37.63 4.28
CA GLY A 391 -3.29 38.24 3.10
C GLY A 391 -3.83 37.29 2.02
N ILE A 392 -3.69 35.97 2.15
CA ILE A 392 -4.22 34.99 1.17
C ILE A 392 -4.92 33.83 1.89
N SER A 393 -6.23 33.71 1.72
CA SER A 393 -6.98 32.53 2.17
C SER A 393 -6.75 31.36 1.20
N LEU A 394 -5.96 30.37 1.63
CA LEU A 394 -5.64 29.17 0.85
C LEU A 394 -6.64 28.01 1.05
N SER A 395 -7.76 28.26 1.73
CA SER A 395 -8.82 27.28 1.96
C SER A 395 -10.17 27.76 1.41
N ARG A 396 -10.97 26.81 0.92
CA ARG A 396 -12.34 27.02 0.44
C ARG A 396 -13.24 25.97 1.09
N LYS A 397 -14.52 26.30 1.33
CA LYS A 397 -15.52 25.28 1.70
C LYS A 397 -15.55 24.19 0.62
N ALA A 398 -15.50 22.93 1.03
CA ALA A 398 -15.62 21.81 0.10
C ALA A 398 -17.02 21.77 -0.52
N ASP A 399 -17.13 21.29 -1.75
CA ASP A 399 -18.42 21.20 -2.48
C ASP A 399 -19.40 20.23 -1.81
N LYS A 400 -18.88 19.21 -1.11
CA LYS A 400 -19.67 18.27 -0.30
C LYS A 400 -19.67 18.73 1.16
N GLN A 401 -20.84 19.13 1.65
CA GLN A 401 -21.08 19.48 3.06
C GLN A 401 -22.04 18.49 3.73
N PRO A 402 -22.04 18.38 5.08
CA PRO A 402 -23.01 17.55 5.78
C PRO A 402 -24.44 17.99 5.46
N ASN A 403 -25.22 17.07 4.88
CA ASN A 403 -26.66 17.20 4.71
C ASN A 403 -27.34 16.00 5.40
N PRO A 404 -28.18 16.20 6.44
CA PRO A 404 -28.44 17.48 7.12
C PRO A 404 -27.19 18.04 7.84
N PRO A 405 -27.14 19.35 8.16
CA PRO A 405 -26.00 19.97 8.85
C PRO A 405 -25.77 19.38 10.24
N ILE A 406 -24.52 19.05 10.58
CA ILE A 406 -24.15 18.54 11.90
C ILE A 406 -23.84 19.72 12.82
N LEU A 407 -24.53 19.81 13.95
CA LEU A 407 -24.30 20.83 14.96
C LEU A 407 -23.14 20.42 15.87
N LEU A 408 -22.27 21.36 16.23
CA LEU A 408 -21.17 21.12 17.20
C LEU A 408 -21.70 20.73 18.57
N ALA A 409 -22.89 21.21 18.92
CA ALA A 409 -23.56 20.85 20.16
C ALA A 409 -23.89 19.35 20.20
N ASP A 410 -24.08 18.71 19.05
CA ASP A 410 -24.49 17.29 18.94
C ASP A 410 -23.30 16.34 18.88
N LEU A 411 -22.06 16.86 18.90
CA LEU A 411 -20.87 16.03 18.99
C LEU A 411 -20.48 15.73 20.45
N PRO A 412 -19.85 14.56 20.68
CA PRO A 412 -19.08 14.26 21.90
C PRO A 412 -18.08 15.37 22.25
N THR A 413 -17.78 15.51 23.54
CA THR A 413 -16.98 16.65 24.05
C THR A 413 -15.55 16.66 23.50
N ASP A 414 -14.93 15.49 23.32
CA ASP A 414 -13.61 15.29 22.70
C ASP A 414 -13.59 15.74 21.24
N LEU A 415 -14.58 15.29 20.46
CA LEU A 415 -14.74 15.64 19.05
C LEU A 415 -15.04 17.13 18.86
N ARG A 416 -15.82 17.72 19.76
CA ARG A 416 -16.16 19.15 19.70
C ARG A 416 -14.92 20.03 19.81
N GLU A 417 -13.98 19.68 20.68
CA GLU A 417 -12.73 20.42 20.83
C GLU A 417 -11.79 20.19 19.63
N GLN A 418 -11.74 18.98 19.08
CA GLN A 418 -10.98 18.70 17.86
C GLN A 418 -11.50 19.47 16.64
N VAL A 419 -12.83 19.49 16.43
CA VAL A 419 -13.43 20.24 15.31
C VAL A 419 -13.23 21.75 15.48
N LYS A 420 -13.28 22.28 16.71
CA LYS A 420 -12.93 23.68 16.99
C LYS A 420 -11.47 23.99 16.73
N ALA A 421 -10.56 23.08 17.09
CA ALA A 421 -9.13 23.22 16.86
C ALA A 421 -8.77 23.08 15.36
N THR A 422 -9.70 22.60 14.54
CA THR A 422 -9.52 22.18 13.14
C THR A 422 -8.53 21.04 13.01
N TYR A 423 -8.88 20.00 12.25
CA TYR A 423 -8.00 18.86 12.03
C TYR A 423 -8.11 18.36 10.59
N SER A 424 -6.98 17.89 10.06
CA SER A 424 -6.90 17.35 8.70
C SER A 424 -7.63 16.01 8.61
N VAL A 425 -8.28 15.78 7.47
CA VAL A 425 -8.99 14.54 7.16
C VAL A 425 -8.67 14.07 5.75
N ASP A 426 -8.70 12.76 5.53
CA ASP A 426 -8.30 12.13 4.25
C ASP A 426 -9.38 12.19 3.17
N GLY A 427 -10.33 13.14 3.28
CA GLY A 427 -11.33 13.43 2.26
C GLY A 427 -12.75 13.61 2.78
N PRO A 428 -13.74 13.79 1.88
CA PRO A 428 -15.14 14.03 2.26
C PRO A 428 -15.83 12.87 2.98
N SER A 429 -15.29 11.64 2.89
CA SER A 429 -15.79 10.45 3.57
C SER A 429 -15.69 10.54 5.10
N ALA A 430 -14.77 11.35 5.63
CA ALA A 430 -14.65 11.60 7.07
C ALA A 430 -15.94 12.19 7.68
N LEU A 431 -16.79 12.84 6.86
CA LEU A 431 -18.11 13.29 7.31
C LEU A 431 -19.04 12.13 7.68
N ASN A 432 -18.90 10.95 7.06
CA ASN A 432 -19.71 9.78 7.39
C ASN A 432 -19.31 9.19 8.74
N GLU A 433 -18.02 9.18 9.05
CA GLU A 433 -17.52 8.77 10.36
C GLU A 433 -18.01 9.73 11.44
N LEU A 434 -17.96 11.04 11.17
CA LEU A 434 -18.49 12.06 12.07
C LEU A 434 -20.00 11.89 12.31
N LYS A 435 -20.78 11.60 11.26
CA LYS A 435 -22.23 11.32 11.36
C LYS A 435 -22.54 10.17 12.31
N ASN A 436 -21.73 9.10 12.30
CA ASN A 436 -21.94 7.93 13.17
C ASN A 436 -21.56 8.18 14.64
N ARG A 437 -20.79 9.23 14.90
CA ARG A 437 -20.35 9.65 16.24
C ARG A 437 -21.23 10.75 16.84
N VAL A 438 -22.20 11.30 16.11
CA VAL A 438 -23.16 12.28 16.64
C VAL A 438 -23.98 11.68 17.79
N CYS A 439 -24.11 12.44 18.87
CA CYS A 439 -24.98 12.13 20.01
C CYS A 439 -26.45 12.28 19.60
N LYS A 440 -27.14 11.14 19.50
CA LYS A 440 -28.56 11.08 19.09
C LYS A 440 -29.49 11.53 20.21
N TYR A 441 -30.68 11.96 19.81
CA TYR A 441 -31.81 12.31 20.67
C TYR A 441 -32.77 11.15 20.69
N VAL A 442 -33.08 10.62 21.88
CA VAL A 442 -33.93 9.45 22.06
C VAL A 442 -35.21 9.85 22.78
N LEU A 443 -36.35 9.43 22.26
CA LEU A 443 -37.61 9.49 22.98
C LEU A 443 -37.71 8.23 23.86
N THR A 444 -37.71 8.42 25.17
CA THR A 444 -37.80 7.35 26.17
C THR A 444 -38.94 7.62 27.13
N GLU A 445 -39.40 6.59 27.83
CA GLU A 445 -40.31 6.77 28.96
C GLU A 445 -39.50 7.07 30.23
N GLU A 446 -39.98 8.05 31.00
CA GLU A 446 -39.49 8.36 32.34
C GLU A 446 -40.68 8.79 33.21
N SER A 447 -40.93 8.06 34.29
CA SER A 447 -42.03 8.33 35.24
C SER A 447 -43.43 8.36 34.59
N GLY A 448 -43.68 7.48 33.63
CA GLY A 448 -44.93 7.32 32.90
C GLY A 448 -45.15 8.34 31.78
N LYS A 449 -44.19 9.22 31.50
CA LYS A 449 -44.27 10.26 30.46
C LYS A 449 -43.20 10.07 29.40
N VAL A 450 -43.50 10.51 28.17
CA VAL A 450 -42.50 10.54 27.09
C VAL A 450 -41.56 11.73 27.30
N VAL A 451 -40.25 11.49 27.26
CA VAL A 451 -39.23 12.53 27.42
C VAL A 451 -38.18 12.41 26.32
N VAL A 452 -37.60 13.54 25.93
CA VAL A 452 -36.50 13.57 24.95
C VAL A 452 -35.17 13.69 25.72
N VAL A 453 -34.33 12.66 25.60
CA VAL A 453 -33.02 12.60 26.23
C VAL A 453 -31.95 12.57 25.15
N LYS A 454 -30.95 13.45 25.27
CA LYS A 454 -29.77 13.44 24.41
C LYS A 454 -28.72 12.49 24.96
N GLY A 455 -28.07 11.72 24.09
CA GLY A 455 -26.89 10.93 24.46
C GLY A 455 -27.18 9.66 25.28
N GLN A 456 -28.44 9.23 25.37
CA GLN A 456 -28.82 8.03 26.10
C GLN A 456 -28.14 6.78 25.50
N GLY A 457 -27.48 5.98 26.34
CA GLY A 457 -26.81 4.74 25.94
C GLY A 457 -25.36 4.86 25.44
N ARG A 458 -24.79 6.08 25.39
CA ARG A 458 -23.36 6.32 25.07
C ARG A 458 -22.64 7.00 26.23
N ARG A 459 -21.42 6.53 26.57
CA ARG A 459 -20.61 7.07 27.68
C ARG A 459 -19.85 8.35 27.31
N ASP A 460 -19.62 8.53 26.02
CA ASP A 460 -18.95 9.65 25.37
C ASP A 460 -19.89 10.84 25.06
N CYS A 461 -21.20 10.66 25.29
CA CYS A 461 -22.21 11.69 25.14
C CYS A 461 -22.72 12.15 26.52
N GLU A 462 -22.79 13.46 26.72
CA GLU A 462 -23.42 14.03 27.91
C GLU A 462 -24.92 13.73 27.90
N GLN A 463 -25.39 12.98 28.90
CA GLN A 463 -26.80 12.68 29.06
C GLN A 463 -27.52 13.90 29.61
N LYS A 464 -28.39 14.49 28.77
CA LYS A 464 -29.15 15.66 29.15
C LYS A 464 -30.60 15.50 28.74
N LYS A 465 -31.52 15.71 29.69
CA LYS A 465 -32.95 15.82 29.42
C LYS A 465 -33.20 17.15 28.72
N VAL A 466 -33.68 17.08 27.47
CA VAL A 466 -33.82 18.25 26.59
C VAL A 466 -35.24 18.79 26.64
N THR A 467 -36.23 17.89 26.61
CA THR A 467 -37.64 18.27 26.63
C THR A 467 -38.41 17.35 27.57
N ASN A 468 -39.13 17.94 28.53
CA ASN A 468 -40.07 17.23 29.39
C ASN A 468 -41.46 17.38 28.76
N SER A 469 -41.99 16.32 28.16
CA SER A 469 -43.33 16.36 27.60
C SER A 469 -44.35 15.95 28.66
N ASP A 470 -45.53 16.56 28.64
CA ASP A 470 -46.66 16.16 29.49
C ASP A 470 -47.49 15.03 28.86
N ILE A 471 -46.95 14.32 27.87
CA ILE A 471 -47.64 13.22 27.18
C ILE A 471 -47.48 11.95 28.02
N PRO A 472 -48.55 11.41 28.63
CA PRO A 472 -48.49 10.15 29.34
C PRO A 472 -48.38 9.00 28.33
N LEU A 473 -47.48 8.04 28.59
CA LEU A 473 -47.28 6.88 27.72
C LEU A 473 -48.57 6.05 27.60
N SER A 474 -49.38 6.00 28.66
CA SER A 474 -50.66 5.28 28.70
C SER A 474 -51.76 5.87 27.81
N GLU A 475 -51.60 7.11 27.35
CA GLU A 475 -52.58 7.78 26.47
C GLU A 475 -52.20 7.67 24.98
N LEU A 476 -51.06 7.08 24.66
CA LEU A 476 -50.62 6.87 23.28
C LEU A 476 -51.23 5.58 22.68
N PRO A 477 -51.36 5.52 21.34
CA PRO A 477 -51.62 4.26 20.65
C PRO A 477 -50.62 3.17 21.06
N THR A 478 -51.07 1.92 21.06
CA THR A 478 -50.26 0.79 21.51
C THR A 478 -48.97 0.64 20.68
N SER A 479 -49.02 0.94 19.38
CA SER A 479 -47.88 0.95 18.47
C SER A 479 -46.83 1.98 18.88
N ASP A 480 -47.28 3.19 19.22
CA ASP A 480 -46.44 4.32 19.57
C ASP A 480 -45.83 4.16 20.97
N ALA A 481 -46.64 3.71 21.94
CA ALA A 481 -46.17 3.37 23.28
C ALA A 481 -45.10 2.25 23.23
N THR A 482 -45.30 1.24 22.38
CA THR A 482 -44.32 0.17 22.16
C THR A 482 -43.05 0.69 21.49
N ALA A 483 -43.16 1.61 20.52
CA ALA A 483 -42.02 2.20 19.83
C ALA A 483 -41.14 3.03 20.77
N VAL A 484 -41.74 3.77 21.70
CA VAL A 484 -41.01 4.54 22.72
C VAL A 484 -40.33 3.62 23.75
N THR A 485 -40.96 2.51 24.15
CA THR A 485 -40.45 1.63 25.23
C THR A 485 -39.47 0.55 24.76
N LYS A 486 -39.68 -0.06 23.58
CA LYS A 486 -38.92 -1.25 23.12
C LYS A 486 -37.55 -0.92 22.52
N GLY A 487 -37.27 0.34 22.23
CA GLY A 487 -35.98 0.70 21.63
C GLY A 487 -35.67 2.18 21.50
N GLY A 488 -36.54 3.07 21.99
CA GLY A 488 -36.36 4.52 21.98
C GLY A 488 -36.14 5.11 20.59
N LEU A 489 -37.12 5.82 20.04
CA LEU A 489 -36.98 6.46 18.73
C LEU A 489 -35.80 7.44 18.74
N ALA A 490 -34.77 7.16 17.94
CA ALA A 490 -33.51 7.89 17.94
C ALA A 490 -33.35 8.79 16.70
N PHE A 491 -33.06 10.06 16.92
CA PHE A 491 -32.99 11.09 15.88
C PHE A 491 -31.63 11.80 15.86
N VAL A 492 -31.23 12.28 14.68
CA VAL A 492 -30.00 13.06 14.50
C VAL A 492 -30.38 14.54 14.47
N GLY A 493 -30.44 15.14 15.66
CA GLY A 493 -30.81 16.54 15.86
C GLY A 493 -32.09 16.72 16.67
N GLN A 494 -32.13 17.79 17.46
CA GLN A 494 -33.23 18.07 18.38
C GLN A 494 -34.57 18.30 17.68
N GLN A 495 -34.57 19.00 16.53
CA GLN A 495 -35.79 19.40 15.83
C GLN A 495 -36.58 18.19 15.30
N GLU A 496 -35.90 17.14 14.85
CA GLU A 496 -36.53 15.90 14.38
C GLU A 496 -37.18 15.14 15.54
N ALA A 497 -36.50 15.06 16.69
CA ALA A 497 -37.05 14.45 17.90
C ALA A 497 -38.29 15.21 18.41
N GLU A 498 -38.26 16.55 18.39
CA GLU A 498 -39.39 17.39 18.76
C GLU A 498 -40.55 17.32 17.75
N ALA A 499 -40.25 17.14 16.46
CA ALA A 499 -41.28 16.88 15.45
C ALA A 499 -41.98 15.55 15.72
N LYS A 500 -41.22 14.49 16.02
CA LYS A 500 -41.82 13.20 16.39
C LYS A 500 -42.62 13.28 17.68
N LEU A 501 -42.13 14.02 18.67
CA LEU A 501 -42.86 14.24 19.92
C LEU A 501 -44.20 14.95 19.68
N ARG A 502 -44.27 15.92 18.77
CA ARG A 502 -45.52 16.57 18.36
C ARG A 502 -46.46 15.60 17.65
N GLU A 503 -45.94 14.78 16.74
CA GLU A 503 -46.73 13.74 16.06
C GLU A 503 -47.36 12.76 17.06
N LEU A 504 -46.62 12.33 18.08
CA LEU A 504 -47.15 11.50 19.17
C LEU A 504 -48.27 12.22 19.95
N GLY A 505 -48.12 13.53 20.17
CA GLY A 505 -49.17 14.37 20.76
C GLY A 505 -50.43 14.42 19.90
N ASP A 506 -50.28 14.57 18.58
CA ASP A 506 -51.39 14.59 17.63
C ASP A 506 -52.10 13.23 17.57
N HIS A 507 -51.35 12.12 17.62
CA HIS A 507 -51.91 10.77 17.68
C HIS A 507 -52.69 10.52 18.98
N ARG A 508 -52.17 10.97 20.12
CA ARG A 508 -52.90 10.95 21.40
C ARG A 508 -54.21 11.72 21.29
N ASP A 509 -54.18 12.93 20.75
CA ASP A 509 -55.36 13.78 20.65
C ASP A 509 -56.40 13.21 19.67
N ALA A 510 -55.95 12.56 18.60
CA ALA A 510 -56.80 11.80 17.69
C ALA A 510 -57.47 10.58 18.35
N CYS A 511 -56.74 9.85 19.22
CA CYS A 511 -57.34 8.77 20.02
C CYS A 511 -58.39 9.30 21.00
N LYS A 512 -58.12 10.44 21.67
CA LYS A 512 -59.10 11.10 22.55
C LYS A 512 -60.35 11.57 21.80
N ALA A 513 -60.19 11.98 20.54
CA ALA A 513 -61.29 12.39 19.68
C ALA A 513 -62.05 11.22 19.01
N SER A 514 -61.69 9.97 19.31
CA SER A 514 -62.28 8.75 18.70
C SER A 514 -62.20 8.75 17.17
N ASN A 515 -61.08 9.22 16.61
CA ASN A 515 -60.86 9.23 15.18
C ASN A 515 -60.71 7.80 14.62
N PRO A 516 -61.54 7.36 13.65
CA PRO A 516 -61.54 5.99 13.13
C PRO A 516 -60.28 5.59 12.36
N THR A 517 -59.32 6.50 12.15
CA THR A 517 -58.07 6.22 11.43
C THR A 517 -56.97 5.59 12.29
N ILE A 518 -57.13 5.51 13.61
CA ILE A 518 -56.16 4.89 14.52
C ILE A 518 -56.85 3.70 15.21
N GLU A 519 -56.47 2.48 14.82
CA GLU A 519 -57.17 1.25 15.23
C GLU A 519 -56.72 0.71 16.60
N ASP A 520 -55.59 1.17 17.13
CA ASP A 520 -54.92 0.60 18.31
C ASP A 520 -54.86 1.55 19.52
N CYS A 521 -55.83 2.48 19.60
CA CYS A 521 -56.01 3.35 20.75
C CYS A 521 -56.28 2.56 22.04
N PRO A 522 -55.74 2.98 23.19
CA PRO A 522 -55.90 2.28 24.46
C PRO A 522 -57.38 2.18 24.86
N SER A 523 -57.83 0.99 25.21
CA SER A 523 -59.21 0.70 25.59
C SER A 523 -59.48 1.18 27.03
N ASP A 524 -59.98 2.41 27.11
CA ASP A 524 -60.63 3.07 28.24
C ASP A 524 -59.78 3.59 29.42
N GLY A 525 -59.99 4.89 29.67
CA GLY A 525 -59.40 5.65 30.76
C GLY A 525 -60.05 7.01 30.99
N GLY A 526 -61.37 7.14 30.81
CA GLY A 526 -62.16 8.11 31.58
C GLY A 526 -62.40 9.50 30.98
N SER A 527 -63.67 9.70 30.59
CA SER A 527 -64.39 10.96 30.77
C SER A 527 -64.08 11.60 32.13
N HIS A 528 -63.62 12.85 32.13
CA HIS A 528 -64.01 13.81 33.15
C HIS A 528 -64.36 15.15 32.49
N ARG A 529 -65.60 15.58 32.76
CA ARG A 529 -66.05 16.97 32.78
C ARG A 529 -65.10 17.88 33.56
#